data_AF-A0AA37GLG4-F1
#
_entry.id   AF-A0AA37GLG4-F1
#
_cell.length_a   1.000
_cell.length_b   1.000
_cell.length_c   1.000
_cell.angle_alpha   90.00
_cell.angle_beta   90.00
_cell.angle_gamma   90.00
#
_symmetry.space_group_name_H-M   'P 1'
#
loop_
_entity.id
_entity.type
_entity.pdbx_description
1 polymer ?
#
loop_
_entity_poly.entity_id
_entity_poly.type
_entity_poly.pdbx_seq_one_letter_code
_entity_poly.pdbx_strand_id
1 'polypeptide(L)'
;MSSIDFTPHVALSPLDQIAPRIYVRSVFIFNVDRKFGINKALCHIADRFHASLLRWPFLTGQVRPAAYSIRPNELELDYDLDENLADPSQRPDLFTYQFCDRLGGSTYEKLKARGMSPSVMEKDILSLSPNHPKPGESCPPSP
;
A
#
# COMPACT_ATOMS: atom_id res chain seq x y z
N MET A 1 -9.36 29.12 -20.23
CA MET A 1 -10.47 28.48 -19.52
C MET A 1 -9.86 27.78 -18.32
N SER A 2 -10.07 28.30 -17.10
CA SER A 2 -9.60 27.66 -15.87
C SER A 2 -10.49 26.45 -15.59
N SER A 3 -9.97 25.22 -15.69
CA SER A 3 -10.67 24.08 -15.09
C SER A 3 -10.68 24.31 -13.59
N ILE A 4 -11.85 24.17 -12.98
CA ILE A 4 -11.93 24.02 -11.54
C ILE A 4 -11.57 22.55 -11.32
N ASP A 5 -10.32 22.30 -10.94
CA ASP A 5 -9.88 20.95 -10.55
C ASP A 5 -10.64 20.59 -9.27
N PHE A 6 -11.61 19.69 -9.42
CA PHE A 6 -12.38 19.17 -8.30
C PHE A 6 -11.63 17.96 -7.76
N THR A 7 -10.75 18.18 -6.79
CA THR A 7 -10.12 17.09 -6.04
C THR A 7 -11.11 16.57 -5.00
N PRO A 8 -11.61 15.33 -5.12
CA PRO A 8 -12.51 14.78 -4.14
C PRO A 8 -11.79 14.59 -2.79
N HIS A 9 -12.44 14.99 -1.72
CA HIS A 9 -12.01 14.72 -0.36
C HIS A 9 -13.13 14.05 0.42
N VAL A 10 -12.77 13.10 1.28
CA VAL A 10 -13.69 12.34 2.12
C VAL A 10 -13.33 12.58 3.58
N ALA A 11 -14.24 13.21 4.31
CA ALA A 11 -14.10 13.36 5.75
C ALA A 11 -14.07 11.99 6.43
N LEU A 12 -13.07 11.72 7.26
CA LEU A 12 -12.99 10.48 8.03
C LEU A 12 -14.01 10.50 9.18
N SER A 13 -14.67 9.37 9.43
CA SER A 13 -15.69 9.28 10.48
C SER A 13 -15.07 9.42 11.88
N PRO A 14 -15.86 9.72 12.93
CA PRO A 14 -15.33 9.83 14.28
C PRO A 14 -14.56 8.60 14.77
N LEU A 15 -14.89 7.39 14.28
CA LEU A 15 -14.15 6.18 14.61
C LEU A 15 -12.82 6.09 13.87
N ASP A 16 -12.78 6.51 12.61
CA ASP A 16 -11.56 6.53 11.80
C ASP A 16 -10.52 7.52 12.36
N GLN A 17 -10.99 8.61 12.98
CA GLN A 17 -10.13 9.61 13.64
C GLN A 17 -9.42 9.08 14.90
N ILE A 18 -9.85 7.94 15.48
CA ILE A 18 -9.24 7.36 16.69
C ILE A 18 -7.94 6.60 16.35
N ALA A 19 -7.87 5.99 15.17
CA ALA A 19 -6.73 5.18 14.74
C ALA A 19 -6.20 5.52 13.32
N PRO A 20 -6.09 6.80 12.93
CA PRO A 20 -5.88 7.17 11.52
C PRO A 20 -4.47 6.86 11.01
N ARG A 21 -3.56 6.41 11.89
CA ARG A 21 -2.15 6.15 11.61
C ARG A 21 -1.77 4.69 11.80
N ILE A 22 -2.75 3.80 11.95
CA ILE A 22 -2.51 2.36 12.09
C ILE A 22 -2.56 1.72 10.70
N TYR A 23 -1.43 1.18 10.27
CA TYR A 23 -1.37 0.34 9.08
C TYR A 23 -1.70 -1.10 9.45
N VAL A 24 -2.84 -1.59 8.97
CA VAL A 24 -3.20 -3.00 9.08
C VAL A 24 -2.44 -3.76 8.00
N ARG A 25 -1.59 -4.71 8.40
CA ARG A 25 -0.84 -5.55 7.47
C ARG A 25 -1.49 -6.91 7.33
N SER A 26 -1.69 -7.32 6.09
CA SER A 26 -2.05 -8.69 5.73
C SER A 26 -0.94 -9.29 4.87
N VAL A 27 -0.46 -10.49 5.23
CA VAL A 27 0.58 -11.22 4.51
C VAL A 27 -0.02 -12.51 3.98
N PHE A 28 0.15 -12.75 2.68
CA PHE A 28 -0.30 -13.97 2.01
C PHE A 28 0.90 -14.72 1.44
N ILE A 29 0.95 -16.03 1.68
CA ILE A 29 2.07 -16.87 1.29
C ILE A 29 1.53 -18.01 0.45
N PHE A 30 2.15 -18.20 -0.71
CA PHE A 30 1.76 -19.24 -1.65
C PHE A 30 2.97 -20.14 -1.88
N ASN A 31 2.75 -21.45 -1.79
CA ASN A 31 3.71 -22.42 -2.28
C ASN A 31 3.53 -22.54 -3.79
N VAL A 32 4.54 -22.15 -4.56
CA VAL A 32 4.52 -22.20 -6.02
C VAL A 32 5.35 -23.37 -6.53
N ASP A 33 4.92 -23.99 -7.63
CA ASP A 33 5.65 -25.11 -8.24
C ASP A 33 6.73 -24.64 -9.22
N ARG A 34 7.52 -25.58 -9.76
CA ARG A 34 8.59 -25.28 -10.73
C ARG A 34 8.09 -24.74 -12.08
N LYS A 35 6.80 -24.91 -12.39
CA LYS A 35 6.18 -24.40 -13.62
C LYS A 35 5.61 -22.99 -13.44
N PHE A 36 5.66 -22.45 -12.22
CA PHE A 36 5.17 -21.12 -11.92
C PHE A 36 5.97 -20.05 -12.66
N GLY A 37 5.33 -19.39 -13.62
CA GLY A 37 5.92 -18.28 -14.37
C GLY A 37 5.80 -16.97 -13.60
N ILE A 38 6.82 -16.63 -12.81
CA ILE A 38 6.84 -15.40 -11.98
C ILE A 38 6.50 -14.15 -12.80
N ASN A 39 7.08 -13.98 -13.98
CA ASN A 39 6.84 -12.81 -14.84
C ASN A 39 5.36 -12.71 -15.25
N LYS A 40 4.73 -13.84 -15.58
CA LYS A 40 3.30 -13.88 -15.93
C LYS A 40 2.42 -13.54 -14.74
N ALA A 41 2.79 -14.04 -13.55
CA ALA A 41 2.08 -13.72 -12.32
C ALA A 41 2.19 -12.22 -12.00
N LEU A 42 3.38 -11.62 -12.13
CA LEU A 42 3.57 -10.19 -11.91
C LEU A 42 2.75 -9.33 -12.86
N CYS A 43 2.71 -9.66 -14.17
CA CYS A 43 1.82 -8.98 -15.11
C CYS A 43 0.35 -9.07 -14.65
N HIS A 44 -0.13 -10.26 -14.32
CA HIS A 44 -1.51 -10.43 -13.87
C HIS A 44 -1.83 -9.67 -12.59
N ILE A 45 -0.91 -9.65 -11.61
CA ILE A 45 -1.11 -8.92 -10.37
C ILE A 45 -1.13 -7.41 -10.66
N ALA A 46 -0.17 -6.90 -11.43
CA ALA A 46 -0.11 -5.48 -11.79
C ALA A 46 -1.36 -5.03 -12.55
N ASP A 47 -1.81 -5.79 -13.56
CA ASP A 47 -3.02 -5.49 -14.33
C ASP A 47 -4.28 -5.44 -13.46
N ARG A 48 -4.42 -6.41 -12.54
CA ARG A 48 -5.58 -6.47 -11.65
C ARG A 48 -5.52 -5.42 -10.56
N PHE A 49 -4.33 -5.10 -10.07
CA PHE A 49 -4.12 -4.01 -9.13
C PHE A 49 -4.49 -2.66 -9.77
N HIS A 50 -3.98 -2.39 -10.97
CA HIS A 50 -4.32 -1.20 -11.76
C HIS A 50 -5.84 -1.09 -11.98
N ALA A 51 -6.49 -2.16 -12.44
CA ALA A 51 -7.95 -2.17 -12.63
C ALA A 51 -8.72 -1.90 -11.33
N SER A 52 -8.17 -2.28 -10.18
CA SER A 52 -8.76 -2.01 -8.87
C SER A 52 -8.62 -0.54 -8.49
N LEU A 53 -7.45 0.07 -8.75
CA LEU A 53 -7.23 1.50 -8.53
C LEU A 53 -8.13 2.38 -9.41
N LEU A 54 -8.32 2.01 -10.68
CA LEU A 54 -9.26 2.72 -11.57
C LEU A 54 -10.71 2.62 -11.08
N ARG A 55 -11.11 1.45 -10.56
CA ARG A 55 -12.46 1.24 -10.02
C ARG A 55 -12.69 1.98 -8.69
N TRP A 56 -11.65 2.09 -7.88
CA TRP A 56 -11.69 2.72 -6.56
C TRP A 56 -10.53 3.73 -6.42
N PRO A 57 -10.63 4.92 -7.05
CA PRO A 57 -9.54 5.90 -7.08
C PRO A 57 -9.09 6.37 -5.70
N PHE A 58 -9.98 6.35 -4.71
CA PHE A 58 -9.62 6.72 -3.33
C PHE A 58 -8.53 5.85 -2.70
N LEU A 59 -8.26 4.65 -3.25
CA LEU A 59 -7.15 3.78 -2.83
C LEU A 59 -5.77 4.35 -3.20
N THR A 60 -5.71 5.27 -4.16
CA THR A 60 -4.46 5.95 -4.54
C THR A 60 -4.15 7.16 -3.67
N GLY A 61 -5.13 7.57 -2.85
CA GLY A 61 -5.12 8.79 -2.05
C GLY A 61 -4.30 8.71 -0.77
N GLN A 62 -4.37 9.79 -0.01
CA GLN A 62 -3.60 10.01 1.21
C GLN A 62 -4.47 10.55 2.33
N VAL A 63 -4.19 10.12 3.55
CA VAL A 63 -4.77 10.72 4.75
C VAL A 63 -3.95 11.95 5.13
N ARG A 64 -4.59 13.13 5.14
CA ARG A 64 -3.95 14.41 5.46
C ARG A 64 -4.80 15.24 6.43
N PRO A 65 -4.24 16.30 7.05
CA PRO A 65 -5.04 17.26 7.80
C PRO A 65 -6.18 17.81 6.95
N ALA A 66 -7.37 17.87 7.53
CA ALA A 66 -8.57 18.31 6.85
C ALA A 66 -8.48 19.81 6.50
N ALA A 67 -8.72 20.15 5.23
CA ALA A 67 -8.59 21.53 4.74
C ALA A 67 -9.67 22.45 5.33
N TYR A 68 -10.87 21.91 5.57
CA TYR A 68 -12.03 22.65 6.07
C TYR A 68 -12.59 21.99 7.33
N SER A 69 -11.79 21.95 8.39
CA SER A 69 -12.22 21.33 9.63
C SER A 69 -12.90 22.29 10.60
N ILE A 70 -13.96 21.80 11.26
CA ILE A 70 -14.63 22.46 12.38
C ILE A 70 -13.84 22.24 13.68
N ARG A 71 -13.03 21.17 13.77
CA ARG A 71 -12.29 20.79 14.99
C ARG A 71 -10.78 20.69 14.72
N PRO A 72 -9.93 21.22 15.61
CA PRO A 72 -8.50 21.14 15.39
C PRO A 72 -8.02 19.68 15.24
N ASN A 73 -7.16 19.44 14.25
CA ASN A 73 -6.51 18.16 13.93
C ASN A 73 -7.40 17.05 13.33
N GLU A 74 -8.57 17.36 12.77
CA GLU A 74 -9.29 16.36 11.96
C GLU A 74 -8.48 16.00 10.71
N LEU A 75 -8.62 14.75 10.30
CA LEU A 75 -8.01 14.22 9.09
C LEU A 75 -9.08 13.93 8.03
N GLU A 76 -8.69 14.02 6.77
CA GLU A 76 -9.50 13.66 5.60
C GLU A 76 -8.70 12.75 4.66
N LEU A 77 -9.41 11.94 3.89
CA LEU A 77 -8.85 11.21 2.75
C LEU A 77 -8.93 12.11 1.52
N ASP A 78 -7.79 12.38 0.92
CA ASP A 78 -7.65 13.19 -0.28
C ASP A 78 -7.16 12.31 -1.41
N TYR A 79 -7.80 12.38 -2.58
CA TYR A 79 -7.42 11.58 -3.74
C TYR A 79 -7.73 12.31 -5.04
N ASP A 80 -7.09 11.89 -6.12
CA ASP A 80 -7.37 12.40 -7.47
C ASP A 80 -8.14 11.36 -8.29
N LEU A 81 -8.87 11.84 -9.30
CA LEU A 81 -9.53 11.02 -10.31
C LEU A 81 -8.65 10.83 -11.56
N ASP A 82 -7.46 11.42 -11.60
CA ASP A 82 -6.49 11.19 -12.66
C ASP A 82 -6.09 9.71 -12.74
N GLU A 83 -6.54 9.07 -13.82
CA GLU A 83 -6.26 7.66 -14.12
C GLU A 83 -4.75 7.39 -14.24
N ASN A 84 -3.93 8.40 -14.56
CA ASN A 84 -2.48 8.25 -14.61
C ASN A 84 -1.87 7.90 -13.24
N LEU A 85 -2.55 8.28 -12.14
CA LEU A 85 -2.12 7.93 -10.78
C LEU A 85 -2.41 6.48 -10.40
N ALA A 86 -3.16 5.75 -11.24
CA ALA A 86 -3.49 4.35 -11.05
C ALA A 86 -2.44 3.39 -11.66
N ASP A 87 -1.48 3.91 -12.44
CA ASP A 87 -0.40 3.08 -13.03
C ASP A 87 0.53 2.54 -11.94
N PRO A 88 0.58 1.21 -11.72
CA PRO A 88 1.44 0.61 -10.70
C PRO A 88 2.93 0.88 -10.94
N SER A 89 3.36 1.08 -12.19
CA SER A 89 4.76 1.35 -12.52
C SER A 89 5.23 2.73 -12.04
N GLN A 90 4.29 3.67 -11.87
CA GLN A 90 4.54 5.02 -11.36
C GLN A 90 4.32 5.13 -9.85
N ARG A 91 3.87 4.04 -9.19
CA ARG A 91 3.46 4.02 -7.78
C ARG A 91 4.22 2.96 -6.95
N PRO A 92 5.56 3.10 -6.81
CA PRO A 92 6.36 2.16 -6.00
C PRO A 92 5.97 2.19 -4.51
N ASP A 93 5.28 3.23 -4.06
CA ASP A 93 4.69 3.36 -2.72
C ASP A 93 3.49 2.42 -2.50
N LEU A 94 2.79 2.03 -3.58
CA LEU A 94 1.62 1.15 -3.54
C LEU A 94 1.91 -0.26 -4.04
N PHE A 95 2.78 -0.39 -5.05
CA PHE A 95 3.09 -1.66 -5.70
C PHE A 95 4.58 -1.77 -5.99
N THR A 96 5.24 -2.76 -5.40
CA THR A 96 6.62 -3.12 -5.74
C THR A 96 6.78 -4.62 -5.79
N TYR A 97 7.81 -5.05 -6.51
CA TYR A 97 8.26 -6.43 -6.55
C TYR A 97 9.73 -6.50 -6.18
N GLN A 98 10.04 -7.41 -5.25
CA GLN A 98 11.41 -7.72 -4.88
C GLN A 98 11.61 -9.23 -4.92
N PHE A 99 12.66 -9.65 -5.61
CA PHE A 99 13.15 -11.02 -5.51
C PHE A 99 14.09 -11.12 -4.31
N CYS A 100 13.81 -12.07 -3.40
CA CYS A 100 14.60 -12.29 -2.20
C CYS A 100 14.89 -13.78 -2.02
N ASP A 101 16.17 -14.16 -2.02
CA ASP A 101 16.59 -15.54 -1.70
C ASP A 101 16.40 -15.88 -0.21
N ARG A 102 16.37 -14.86 0.64
CA ARG A 102 16.21 -14.97 2.09
C ARG A 102 15.32 -13.85 2.59
N LEU A 103 14.48 -14.19 3.55
CA LEU A 103 13.61 -13.27 4.27
C LEU A 103 13.95 -13.37 5.76
N GLY A 104 14.36 -12.25 6.38
CA GLY A 104 14.84 -12.27 7.77
C GLY A 104 15.99 -13.26 8.00
N GLY A 105 16.89 -13.41 7.01
CA GLY A 105 18.00 -14.38 7.04
C GLY A 105 17.61 -15.85 6.85
N SER A 106 16.33 -16.16 6.65
CA SER A 106 15.82 -17.53 6.47
C SER A 106 15.38 -17.81 5.02
N THR A 107 15.62 -19.02 4.53
CA THR A 107 15.10 -19.47 3.23
C THR A 107 13.62 -19.85 3.35
N TYR A 108 12.91 -19.89 2.22
CA TYR A 108 11.49 -20.31 2.18
C TYR A 108 11.26 -21.66 2.89
N GLU A 109 12.07 -22.68 2.61
CA GLU A 109 11.93 -24.00 3.23
C GLU A 109 12.11 -23.97 4.75
N LYS A 110 13.02 -23.13 5.27
CA LYS A 110 13.20 -22.94 6.71
C LYS A 110 12.01 -22.25 7.35
N LEU A 111 11.41 -21.27 6.66
CA LEU A 111 10.21 -20.57 7.13
C LEU A 111 9.00 -21.48 7.17
N LYS A 112 8.81 -22.26 6.10
CA LYS A 112 7.77 -23.27 5.99
C LYS A 112 7.85 -24.31 7.11
N ALA A 113 9.05 -24.84 7.37
CA ALA A 113 9.28 -25.82 8.43
C ALA A 113 8.99 -25.27 9.85
N ARG A 114 9.12 -23.95 10.05
CA ARG A 114 8.89 -23.28 11.34
C ARG A 114 7.47 -22.73 11.49
N GLY A 115 6.58 -22.96 10.52
CA GLY A 115 5.23 -22.38 10.52
C GLY A 115 5.23 -20.85 10.46
N MET A 116 6.29 -20.24 9.91
CA MET A 116 6.53 -18.80 9.88
C MET A 116 6.42 -18.09 11.23
N SER A 117 7.53 -18.05 11.96
CA SER A 117 7.61 -17.32 13.23
C SER A 117 7.19 -15.85 13.06
N PRO A 118 6.46 -15.25 14.03
CA PRO A 118 6.13 -13.83 14.04
C PRO A 118 7.33 -12.90 13.86
N SER A 119 8.53 -13.32 14.30
CA SER A 119 9.79 -12.57 14.14
C SER A 119 10.19 -12.30 12.68
N VAL A 120 9.77 -13.16 11.74
CA VAL A 120 10.03 -12.94 10.30
C VAL A 120 8.90 -12.15 9.64
N MET A 121 7.76 -12.01 10.33
CA MET A 121 6.64 -11.19 9.89
C MET A 121 6.77 -9.73 10.37
N GLU A 122 7.92 -9.39 10.96
CA GLU A 122 8.23 -8.04 11.46
C GLU A 122 8.18 -6.99 10.36
N LYS A 123 7.91 -5.75 10.78
CA LYS A 123 7.71 -4.59 9.91
C LYS A 123 8.90 -4.27 9.03
N ASP A 124 10.10 -4.54 9.49
CA ASP A 124 11.30 -4.16 8.76
C ASP A 124 11.63 -5.14 7.63
N ILE A 125 10.90 -6.27 7.55
CA ILE A 125 11.19 -7.36 6.62
C ILE A 125 10.12 -7.49 5.52
N LEU A 126 8.85 -7.24 5.83
CA LEU A 126 7.71 -7.49 4.92
C LEU A 126 6.85 -6.26 4.59
N SER A 127 7.32 -5.06 4.91
CA SER A 127 6.62 -3.82 4.61
C SER A 127 7.31 -3.07 3.47
N LEU A 128 6.52 -2.48 2.58
CA LEU A 128 6.98 -1.56 1.53
C LEU A 128 7.73 -0.35 2.10
N SER A 129 7.46 -0.01 3.37
CA SER A 129 8.18 0.96 4.17
C SER A 129 8.29 0.52 5.64
N PRO A 130 9.49 0.45 6.23
CA PRO A 130 9.66 0.26 7.67
C PRO A 130 9.26 1.51 8.47
N ASN A 131 9.26 2.69 7.84
CA ASN A 131 8.92 3.95 8.48
C ASN A 131 7.40 4.20 8.45
N HIS A 132 6.87 4.78 9.52
CA HIS A 132 5.50 5.31 9.46
C HIS A 132 5.52 6.57 8.59
N PRO A 133 4.69 6.67 7.52
CA PRO A 133 4.56 7.90 6.75
C PRO A 133 4.11 9.04 7.67
N LYS A 134 4.65 10.23 7.41
CA LYS A 134 4.17 11.46 8.05
C LYS A 134 2.84 11.88 7.43
N PRO A 135 2.04 12.73 8.10
CA PRO A 135 0.82 13.27 7.51
C PRO A 135 1.10 13.90 6.13
N GLY A 136 0.35 13.50 5.10
CA GLY A 136 0.56 13.96 3.72
C GLY A 136 1.65 13.24 2.92
N GLU A 137 2.22 12.15 3.45
CA GLU A 137 3.08 11.25 2.69
C GLU A 137 2.29 9.98 2.30
N SER A 138 2.35 9.58 1.03
CA SER A 138 2.21 8.16 0.70
C SER A 138 3.32 7.37 1.39
N CYS A 139 3.09 6.10 1.74
CA CYS A 139 4.12 5.21 2.29
C CYS A 139 5.49 5.45 1.60
N PRO A 140 6.52 5.97 2.31
CA PRO A 140 7.77 6.29 1.64
C PRO A 140 8.41 4.99 1.16
N PRO A 141 8.82 4.88 -0.12
CA PRO A 141 9.42 3.66 -0.62
C PRO A 141 10.67 3.31 0.21
N SER A 142 10.84 2.03 0.52
CA SER A 142 12.13 1.56 1.07
C SER A 142 13.27 1.84 0.08
N PRO A 143 14.46 2.24 0.58
CA PRO A 143 15.67 2.30 -0.22
C PRO A 143 16.11 0.92 -0.76
#